data_AF-A0A915NXL8-F1
#
_entry.id   AF-A0A915NXL8-F1
#
_cell.length_a   1.000
_cell.length_b   1.000
_cell.length_c   1.000
_cell.angle_alpha   90.00
_cell.angle_beta   90.00
_cell.angle_gamma   90.00
#
_symmetry.space_group_name_H-M   'P 1'
#
loop_
_entity.id
_entity.type
_entity.pdbx_description
1 polymer ?
#
loop_
_entity_poly.entity_id
_entity_poly.type
_entity_poly.pdbx_seq_one_letter_code
_entity_poly.pdbx_strand_id
1 'polypeptide(L)'
;MLKQAFGKLKLTTGKSVVLGITGSTCTGKTTLANELSQKLVNEGISTQVIHQDIFYKEKEEVITLTNLQDSSILFYNYDQINSLKTEEMLEAVRKAKDLNQVVIVEGNMVTNLEEILKEIDAIILLTIDKKICEERRSRRIYDPPDEK
;
A
#
# COMPACT_ATOMS: atom_id res chain seq x y z
N MET A 1 -13.71 15.32 15.02
CA MET A 1 -12.90 14.34 15.78
C MET A 1 -11.53 14.13 15.14
N LEU A 2 -11.45 13.90 13.82
CA LEU A 2 -10.17 13.75 13.10
C LEU A 2 -9.33 15.05 13.13
N LYS A 3 -9.97 16.21 13.05
CA LYS A 3 -9.30 17.53 13.16
C LYS A 3 -8.63 17.75 14.53
N GLN A 4 -9.12 17.09 15.57
CA GLN A 4 -8.54 17.14 16.91
C GLN A 4 -7.39 16.13 17.06
N ALA A 5 -7.48 14.98 16.38
CA ALA A 5 -6.44 13.95 16.34
C ALA A 5 -5.24 14.34 15.44
N PHE A 6 -5.49 14.89 14.25
CA PHE A 6 -4.45 15.21 13.26
C PHE A 6 -4.16 16.71 13.14
N GLY A 7 -5.13 17.59 13.45
CA GLY A 7 -4.92 19.04 13.39
C GLY A 7 -3.92 19.56 14.43
N LYS A 8 -3.73 18.84 15.56
CA LYS A 8 -2.64 19.16 16.49
C LYS A 8 -1.26 18.79 15.95
N LEU A 9 -1.09 17.75 15.14
CA LEU A 9 0.25 17.24 14.78
C LEU A 9 1.07 18.23 13.95
N LYS A 10 0.49 18.87 12.91
CA LYS A 10 1.27 19.84 12.10
C LYS A 10 1.36 21.23 12.74
N LEU A 11 0.30 21.70 13.43
CA LEU A 11 0.30 22.99 14.14
C LEU A 11 1.26 23.05 15.33
N THR A 12 1.64 21.89 15.91
CA THR A 12 2.57 21.84 17.05
C THR A 12 3.98 21.38 16.70
N THR A 13 4.19 20.61 15.61
CA THR A 13 5.52 20.03 15.30
C THR A 13 6.14 20.48 13.98
N GLY A 14 5.35 21.06 13.06
CA GLY A 14 5.81 21.38 11.70
C GLY A 14 6.08 20.17 10.80
N LYS A 15 5.95 18.93 11.30
CA LYS A 15 6.26 17.70 10.56
C LYS A 15 5.01 17.08 9.92
N SER A 16 5.21 16.44 8.77
CA SER A 16 4.21 15.60 8.11
C SER A 16 3.98 14.31 8.90
N VAL A 17 2.76 13.77 8.86
CA VAL A 17 2.40 12.49 9.49
C VAL A 17 2.26 11.43 8.42
N VAL A 18 2.90 10.27 8.59
CA VAL A 18 2.83 9.16 7.63
C VAL A 18 2.08 7.99 8.25
N LEU A 19 0.97 7.62 7.63
CA LEU A 19 0.13 6.50 8.05
C LEU A 19 0.29 5.32 7.08
N GLY A 20 0.76 4.19 7.59
CA GLY A 20 0.78 2.92 6.87
C GLY A 20 -0.58 2.23 6.95
N ILE A 21 -1.15 1.84 5.81
CA ILE A 21 -2.33 0.96 5.74
C ILE A 21 -1.91 -0.33 5.06
N THR A 22 -1.85 -1.42 5.82
CA THR A 22 -1.41 -2.72 5.31
C THR A 22 -2.41 -3.84 5.61
N GLY A 23 -2.16 -5.01 5.05
CA GLY A 23 -3.06 -6.16 5.11
C GLY A 23 -3.04 -6.98 3.84
N SER A 24 -3.60 -8.18 3.91
CA SER A 24 -3.66 -9.12 2.79
C SER A 24 -4.36 -8.54 1.55
N THR A 25 -4.24 -9.21 0.41
CA THR A 25 -4.97 -8.85 -0.80
C THR A 25 -6.49 -8.77 -0.53
N CYS A 26 -7.19 -7.92 -1.28
CA CYS A 26 -8.66 -7.79 -1.23
C CYS A 26 -9.30 -7.50 0.16
N THR A 27 -8.50 -6.98 1.11
CA THR A 27 -8.96 -6.56 2.45
C THR A 27 -9.69 -5.21 2.47
N GLY A 28 -9.60 -4.42 1.40
CA GLY A 28 -10.23 -3.08 1.32
C GLY A 28 -9.30 -1.91 1.68
N LYS A 29 -7.97 -2.11 1.68
CA LYS A 29 -6.96 -1.08 1.98
C LYS A 29 -7.16 0.20 1.18
N THR A 30 -7.19 0.09 -0.14
CA THR A 30 -7.35 1.23 -1.06
C THR A 30 -8.65 2.00 -0.80
N THR A 31 -9.76 1.29 -0.50
CA THR A 31 -11.03 1.93 -0.13
C THR A 31 -10.88 2.73 1.16
N LEU A 32 -10.32 2.14 2.21
CA LEU A 32 -10.10 2.84 3.48
C LEU A 32 -9.17 4.05 3.31
N ALA A 33 -8.08 3.89 2.56
CA ALA A 33 -7.11 4.95 2.30
C ALA A 33 -7.76 6.16 1.60
N ASN A 34 -8.57 5.91 0.57
CA ASN A 34 -9.26 6.95 -0.18
C ASN A 34 -10.36 7.64 0.64
N GLU A 35 -11.16 6.88 1.39
CA GLU A 35 -12.18 7.46 2.26
C GLU A 35 -11.58 8.30 3.39
N LEU A 36 -10.48 7.83 3.99
CA LEU A 36 -9.76 8.57 5.02
C LEU A 36 -9.15 9.85 4.45
N SER A 37 -8.51 9.77 3.28
CA SER A 37 -7.98 10.92 2.55
C SER A 37 -9.06 11.97 2.30
N GLN A 38 -10.21 11.56 1.77
CA GLN A 38 -11.33 12.47 1.52
C GLN A 38 -11.82 13.15 2.81
N LYS A 39 -11.92 12.41 3.92
CA LYS A 39 -12.30 12.98 5.21
C LYS A 39 -11.29 14.01 5.73
N LEU A 40 -9.99 13.77 5.54
CA LEU A 40 -8.93 14.71 5.90
C LEU A 40 -9.02 16.00 5.06
N VAL A 41 -9.19 15.87 3.74
CA VAL A 41 -9.37 17.02 2.83
C VAL A 41 -10.59 17.85 3.24
N ASN A 42 -11.72 17.20 3.55
CA ASN A 42 -12.94 17.89 3.98
C ASN A 42 -12.76 18.68 5.29
N GLU A 43 -11.79 18.29 6.14
CA GLU A 43 -11.44 19.02 7.35
C GLU A 43 -10.39 20.12 7.13
N GLY A 44 -9.89 20.28 5.90
CA GLY A 44 -8.86 21.25 5.52
C GLY A 44 -7.43 20.76 5.75
N ILE A 45 -7.21 19.45 5.80
CA ILE A 45 -5.90 18.84 6.00
C ILE A 45 -5.37 18.36 4.65
N SER A 46 -4.23 18.89 4.18
CA SER A 46 -3.65 18.40 2.92
C SER A 46 -3.11 16.98 3.08
N THR A 47 -3.45 16.12 2.12
CA THR A 47 -3.12 14.70 2.17
C THR A 47 -2.88 14.11 0.79
N GLN A 48 -2.04 13.08 0.74
CA GLN A 48 -1.75 12.30 -0.45
C GLN A 48 -1.71 10.81 -0.10
N VAL A 49 -2.29 9.99 -0.97
CA VAL A 49 -2.24 8.52 -0.88
C VAL A 49 -1.17 8.00 -1.85
N ILE A 50 -0.28 7.15 -1.35
CA ILE A 50 0.73 6.41 -2.11
C ILE A 50 0.31 4.95 -2.14
N HIS A 51 -0.06 4.47 -3.32
CA HIS A 51 -0.50 3.09 -3.56
C HIS A 51 0.72 2.23 -3.95
N GLN A 52 1.05 1.21 -3.17
CA GLN A 52 2.17 0.30 -3.47
C GLN A 52 2.01 -0.36 -4.85
N ASP A 53 0.77 -0.66 -5.27
CA ASP A 53 0.46 -1.37 -6.52
C ASP A 53 1.02 -0.65 -7.78
N ILE A 54 1.23 0.68 -7.76
CA ILE A 54 1.78 1.40 -8.93
C ILE A 54 3.30 1.26 -9.07
N PHE A 55 3.96 0.71 -8.06
CA PHE A 55 5.41 0.52 -8.02
C PHE A 55 5.82 -0.92 -8.32
N TYR A 56 4.90 -1.76 -8.80
CA TYR A 56 5.30 -3.06 -9.35
C TYR A 56 6.17 -2.88 -10.59
N LYS A 57 7.16 -3.76 -10.74
CA LYS A 57 7.97 -3.88 -11.94
C LYS A 57 7.16 -4.46 -13.09
N GLU A 58 7.65 -4.23 -14.30
CA GLU A 58 7.05 -4.84 -15.47
C GLU A 58 7.24 -6.36 -15.42
N LYS A 59 6.35 -7.07 -16.11
CA LYS A 59 6.27 -8.53 -16.12
C LYS A 59 7.61 -9.20 -16.44
N GLU A 60 8.39 -8.61 -17.34
CA GLU A 60 9.68 -9.12 -17.81
C GLU A 60 10.78 -9.07 -16.74
N GLU A 61 10.62 -8.22 -15.72
CA GLU A 61 11.57 -8.05 -14.62
C GLU A 61 11.19 -8.87 -13.37
N VAL A 62 10.02 -9.50 -13.37
CA VAL A 62 9.49 -10.26 -12.25
C VAL A 62 9.92 -11.72 -12.36
N ILE A 63 10.51 -12.23 -11.28
CA ILE A 63 10.94 -13.64 -11.19
C ILE A 63 9.72 -14.55 -11.33
N THR A 64 9.86 -15.57 -12.17
CA THR A 64 8.87 -16.63 -12.33
C THR A 64 9.20 -17.83 -11.45
N LEU A 65 8.15 -18.48 -10.96
CA LEU A 65 8.21 -19.73 -10.21
C LEU A 65 7.49 -20.81 -11.00
N THR A 66 8.00 -22.04 -10.96
CA THR A 66 7.33 -23.20 -11.55
C THR A 66 6.42 -23.86 -10.52
N ASN A 67 5.29 -24.41 -10.98
CA ASN A 67 4.46 -25.25 -10.12
C ASN A 67 5.23 -26.55 -9.76
N LEU A 68 5.11 -26.99 -8.51
CA LEU A 68 5.76 -28.22 -8.01
C LEU A 68 5.19 -29.50 -8.66
N GLN A 69 3.94 -29.47 -9.08
CA GLN A 69 3.22 -30.61 -9.66
C GLN A 69 3.24 -30.59 -11.18
N ASP A 70 3.39 -29.41 -11.79
CA ASP A 70 3.43 -29.23 -13.24
C ASP A 70 4.42 -28.12 -13.63
N SER A 71 5.62 -28.50 -14.06
CA SER A 71 6.66 -27.53 -14.44
C SER A 71 6.35 -26.72 -15.70
N SER A 72 5.26 -27.01 -16.42
CA SER A 72 4.79 -26.18 -17.54
C SER A 72 4.05 -24.92 -17.09
N ILE A 73 3.58 -24.88 -15.83
CA ILE A 73 2.87 -23.76 -15.22
C ILE A 73 3.88 -22.79 -14.60
N LEU A 74 3.80 -21.51 -14.99
CA LEU A 74 4.72 -20.45 -14.58
C LEU A 74 3.97 -19.32 -13.86
N PHE A 75 4.30 -19.11 -12.59
CA PHE A 75 3.74 -18.02 -11.78
C PHE A 75 4.69 -16.83 -11.74
N TYR A 76 4.21 -15.65 -12.09
CA TYR A 76 4.92 -14.40 -11.83
C TYR A 76 4.83 -14.07 -10.34
N ASN A 77 5.97 -14.11 -9.64
CA ASN A 77 5.98 -13.90 -8.20
C ASN A 77 6.00 -12.39 -7.88
N TYR A 78 4.81 -11.78 -7.82
CA TYR A 78 4.60 -10.40 -7.38
C TYR A 78 4.51 -10.24 -5.85
N ASP A 79 4.45 -11.35 -5.10
CA ASP A 79 4.36 -11.35 -3.63
C ASP A 79 5.78 -11.37 -2.99
N GLN A 80 6.70 -10.59 -3.53
CA GLN A 80 8.07 -10.43 -3.02
C GLN A 80 8.58 -8.99 -3.17
N ILE A 81 9.48 -8.57 -2.27
CA ILE A 81 10.01 -7.19 -2.29
C ILE A 81 10.68 -6.85 -3.63
N ASN A 82 11.40 -7.81 -4.23
CA ASN A 82 12.16 -7.59 -5.47
C ASN A 82 11.28 -7.30 -6.69
N SER A 83 9.97 -7.57 -6.64
CA SER A 83 9.05 -7.19 -7.71
C SER A 83 8.59 -5.73 -7.62
N LEU A 84 9.06 -4.96 -6.62
CA LEU A 84 8.75 -3.54 -6.45
C LEU A 84 9.93 -2.64 -6.83
N LYS A 85 9.61 -1.46 -7.35
CA LYS A 85 10.51 -0.31 -7.54
C LYS A 85 10.60 0.46 -6.21
N THR A 86 11.25 -0.14 -5.21
CA THR A 86 11.25 0.34 -3.82
C THR A 86 11.85 1.73 -3.65
N GLU A 87 12.88 2.06 -4.41
CA GLU A 87 13.51 3.40 -4.40
C GLU A 87 12.57 4.47 -4.95
N GLU A 88 11.86 4.19 -6.05
CA GLU A 88 10.87 5.11 -6.62
C GLU A 88 9.70 5.34 -5.65
N MET A 89 9.26 4.27 -4.96
CA MET A 89 8.23 4.38 -3.93
C MET A 89 8.71 5.22 -2.73
N LEU A 90 9.95 5.03 -2.27
CA LEU A 90 10.54 5.81 -1.18
C LEU A 90 10.66 7.29 -1.54
N GLU A 91 11.11 7.60 -2.77
CA GLU A 91 11.18 8.97 -3.27
C GLU A 91 9.78 9.62 -3.32
N ALA A 92 8.78 8.88 -3.79
CA ALA A 92 7.39 9.35 -3.81
C ALA A 92 6.86 9.66 -2.40
N VAL A 93 7.16 8.80 -1.42
CA VAL A 93 6.79 9.03 0.00
C VAL A 93 7.47 10.29 0.53
N ARG A 94 8.78 10.44 0.34
CA ARG A 94 9.54 11.61 0.83
C ARG A 94 9.03 12.91 0.20
N LYS A 95 8.81 12.93 -1.10
CA LYS A 95 8.23 14.07 -1.81
C LYS A 95 6.82 14.41 -1.30
N ALA A 96 5.99 13.39 -1.03
CA ALA A 96 4.65 13.61 -0.48
C ALA A 96 4.70 14.22 0.92
N LYS A 97 5.69 13.84 1.76
CA LYS A 97 5.86 14.41 3.11
C LYS A 97 6.13 15.91 3.07
N ASP A 98 6.93 16.38 2.12
CA ASP A 98 7.27 17.79 1.99
C ASP A 98 6.05 18.66 1.62
N LEU A 99 5.09 18.09 0.89
CA LEU A 99 3.94 18.80 0.33
C LEU A 99 2.67 18.67 1.18
N ASN A 100 2.56 17.63 2.00
CA ASN A 100 1.30 17.27 2.66
C ASN A 100 1.40 17.32 4.18
N GLN A 101 0.25 17.45 4.86
CA GLN A 101 0.18 17.29 6.32
C GLN A 101 0.12 15.83 6.72
N VAL A 102 -0.57 15.01 5.91
CA VAL A 102 -0.72 13.57 6.13
C VAL A 102 -0.43 12.82 4.84
N VAL A 103 0.49 11.88 4.87
CA VAL A 103 0.74 10.93 3.79
C VAL A 103 0.17 9.58 4.21
N ILE A 104 -0.64 8.96 3.35
CA ILE A 104 -1.12 7.59 3.55
C ILE A 104 -0.35 6.69 2.61
N VAL A 105 0.36 5.71 3.13
CA VAL A 105 1.09 4.69 2.35
C VAL A 105 0.34 3.38 2.48
N GLU A 106 -0.19 2.85 1.39
CA GLU A 106 -1.01 1.63 1.42
C GLU A 106 -0.48 0.54 0.51
N GLY A 107 -0.52 -0.70 1.00
CA GLY A 107 -0.05 -1.88 0.25
C GLY A 107 0.06 -3.13 1.10
N ASN A 108 0.13 -4.30 0.47
CA ASN A 108 0.22 -5.58 1.17
C ASN A 108 1.60 -5.86 1.79
N MET A 109 2.66 -5.20 1.30
CA MET A 109 4.06 -5.42 1.72
C MET A 109 4.68 -4.18 2.37
N VAL A 110 3.91 -3.12 2.67
CA VAL A 110 4.42 -1.87 3.26
C VAL A 110 5.30 -2.11 4.50
N THR A 111 4.93 -3.05 5.37
CA THR A 111 5.70 -3.40 6.58
C THR A 111 6.94 -4.25 6.32
N ASN A 112 7.10 -4.76 5.11
CA ASN A 112 8.29 -5.52 4.68
C ASN A 112 9.34 -4.63 4.02
N LEU A 113 8.99 -3.38 3.69
CA LEU A 113 9.88 -2.43 3.02
C LEU A 113 10.58 -1.56 4.08
N GLU A 114 11.76 -1.98 4.53
CA GLU A 114 12.45 -1.39 5.69
C GLU A 114 12.58 0.14 5.63
N GLU A 115 13.03 0.67 4.49
CA GLU A 115 13.19 2.12 4.32
C GLU A 115 11.86 2.88 4.32
N ILE A 116 10.79 2.29 3.80
CA ILE A 116 9.45 2.89 3.84
C ILE A 116 8.87 2.79 5.25
N LEU A 117 9.10 1.68 5.95
CA LEU A 117 8.66 1.48 7.33
C LEU A 117 9.29 2.51 8.28
N LYS A 118 10.55 2.88 8.07
CA LYS A 118 11.23 3.96 8.81
C LYS A 118 10.56 5.34 8.64
N GLU A 119 9.83 5.54 7.55
CA GLU A 119 9.10 6.78 7.28
C GLU A 119 7.70 6.80 7.90
N ILE A 120 7.16 5.67 8.38
CA ILE A 120 5.79 5.51 8.88
C ILE A 120 5.70 5.80 10.39
N ASP A 121 4.78 6.67 10.79
CA ASP A 121 4.53 7.03 12.19
C ASP A 121 3.52 6.10 12.87
N ALA A 122 2.55 5.56 12.11
CA ALA A 122 1.51 4.67 12.63
C ALA A 122 1.03 3.68 11.57
N ILE A 123 0.61 2.48 12.00
CA ILE A 123 0.15 1.42 11.12
C ILE A 123 -1.29 1.03 11.44
N ILE A 124 -2.10 0.90 10.40
CA ILE A 124 -3.41 0.24 10.42
C ILE A 124 -3.28 -1.07 9.65
N LEU A 125 -3.51 -2.19 10.34
CA LEU A 125 -3.53 -3.52 9.74
C LEU A 125 -4.97 -3.97 9.51
N LEU A 126 -5.35 -4.18 8.25
CA LEU A 126 -6.65 -4.74 7.88
C LEU A 126 -6.52 -6.26 7.78
N THR A 127 -7.34 -6.95 8.57
CA THR A 127 -7.46 -8.40 8.54
C THR A 127 -8.88 -8.80 8.15
N ILE A 128 -9.00 -9.85 7.36
CA ILE A 128 -10.25 -10.51 7.01
C ILE A 128 -10.00 -12.02 6.99
N ASP A 129 -11.07 -12.82 7.10
CA ASP A 129 -10.95 -14.27 6.97
C ASP A 129 -10.42 -14.67 5.59
N LYS A 130 -9.56 -15.69 5.58
CA LYS A 130 -8.94 -16.23 4.37
C LYS A 130 -9.97 -16.56 3.29
N LYS A 131 -11.08 -17.20 3.65
CA LYS A 131 -12.16 -17.54 2.69
C LYS A 131 -12.75 -16.31 2.02
N ILE A 132 -12.99 -15.24 2.78
CA ILE A 132 -13.50 -13.97 2.24
C ILE A 132 -12.46 -13.34 1.32
N CYS A 133 -11.18 -13.40 1.68
CA CYS A 133 -10.08 -12.92 0.84
C CYS A 133 -10.04 -13.66 -0.51
N GLU A 134 -10.11 -14.99 -0.49
CA GLU A 134 -10.12 -15.85 -1.69
C GLU A 134 -11.35 -15.58 -2.57
N GLU A 135 -12.54 -15.49 -1.96
CA GLU A 135 -13.78 -15.16 -2.67
C GLU A 135 -13.70 -13.78 -3.35
N ARG A 136 -13.09 -12.79 -2.71
CA ARG A 136 -12.89 -11.47 -3.30
C ARG A 136 -11.81 -11.49 -4.38
N ARG A 137 -10.70 -12.20 -4.15
CA ARG A 137 -9.59 -12.33 -5.12
C ARG A 137 -10.05 -13.00 -6.40
N SER A 138 -10.87 -14.04 -6.31
CA SER A 138 -11.40 -14.75 -7.49
C SER A 138 -12.30 -13.90 -8.40
N ARG A 139 -12.81 -12.76 -7.90
CA ARG A 139 -13.60 -11.79 -8.66
C ARG A 139 -12.76 -10.64 -9.23
N ARG A 140 -11.50 -10.51 -8.80
CA ARG A 140 -10.60 -9.45 -9.28
C ARG A 140 -9.91 -9.93 -10.56
N ILE A 141 -9.78 -9.02 -11.52
CA ILE A 141 -9.01 -9.25 -12.74
C ILE A 141 -7.64 -8.62 -12.50
N TYR A 142 -6.61 -9.46 -12.51
CA TYR A 142 -5.21 -9.03 -12.45
C TYR A 142 -4.61 -9.01 -13.85
N ASP A 143 -3.55 -8.23 -14.01
CA ASP A 143 -2.69 -8.26 -15.19
C ASP A 143 -1.24 -8.50 -14.74
N PRO A 144 -0.62 -9.66 -15.07
CA PRO A 144 -1.25 -10.81 -15.72
C PRO A 144 -2.33 -11.47 -14.84
N PRO A 145 -3.31 -12.19 -15.42
CA PRO A 145 -4.34 -12.87 -14.64
C PRO A 145 -3.73 -13.98 -13.77
N ASP A 146 -4.29 -14.18 -12.58
CA ASP A 146 -3.96 -15.35 -11.75
C ASP A 146 -4.27 -16.64 -12.55
N GLU A 147 -3.28 -17.53 -12.69
CA GLU A 147 -3.48 -18.85 -13.32
C GLU A 147 -4.36 -19.73 -12.41
N LYS A 148 -5.34 -20.43 -13.00
CA LYS A 148 -6.35 -21.24 -12.29
C LYS A 148 -6.05 -22.73 -12.35
#